data_AF-A0A2Z5K7D6-F1
#
_entry.id   AF-A0A2Z5K7D6-F1
#
_cell.length_a   1.000
_cell.length_b   1.000
_cell.length_c   1.000
_cell.angle_alpha   90.00
_cell.angle_beta   90.00
_cell.angle_gamma   90.00
#
_symmetry.space_group_name_H-M   'P 1'
#
loop_
_entity.id
_entity.type
_entity.pdbx_description
1 polymer ?
#
loop_
_entity_poly.entity_id
_entity_poly.type
_entity_poly.pdbx_seq_one_letter_code
_entity_poly.pdbx_strand_id
1 'polypeptide(L)'
;MKRAGLTVAVPTTSYGSKEDVINEVLANLSAIPHVKTIPLTGPSAVEGLKDQVLQRKPAKTKGGAEGKPGVKTGASDSAWLRDVLNLTSPGEILIVGADRDVSAAFDAWNKPLPLIRTLDKLRPTLFDVTVDDGHAQAFIVRHLMRQLPADALDSDGTGFDIGHVTGLETAITNWTDGDGSSLSVYGASVTRLVALAGVGEVSIADMPTDIVEESKPAHRPPGDLGSASHNIAYATVYFLAEGEATVQTLYNGGDPEVSVLSFDNVLVRAELSFNFTDGTITAVASEGDAQATLVKGSYDDDDAALHGLDEALSWVPGLDLEIASLRYSETESSVQVHGVSTKVRAALTESEGAWELELILEHEESEELEVLDMACNYNPDSWWGGRRDGFQGPDAYDVSVSALGVMARHGAWDVPAWIIDKVDWAAFDVPSPPQQPGPLNDG
;
A
#
# COMPACT_ATOMS: atom_id res chain seq x y z
N MET A 1 24.64 6.32 23.32
CA MET A 1 24.47 7.72 22.88
C MET A 1 24.80 7.82 21.39
N LYS A 2 26.04 8.16 20.97
CA LYS A 2 26.44 7.97 19.54
C LYS A 2 26.29 6.54 19.01
N ARG A 3 26.39 5.56 19.92
CA ARG A 3 26.29 4.11 19.68
C ARG A 3 24.85 3.55 19.63
N ALA A 4 23.83 4.42 19.71
CA ALA A 4 22.41 4.04 19.69
C ALA A 4 21.66 4.71 18.52
N GLY A 5 22.36 5.12 17.46
CA GLY A 5 21.78 5.80 16.30
C GLY A 5 21.37 7.27 16.52
N LEU A 6 21.37 7.76 17.76
CA LEU A 6 21.03 9.14 18.09
C LEU A 6 22.20 10.08 17.77
N THR A 7 21.93 11.09 16.93
CA THR A 7 22.83 12.21 16.63
C THR A 7 22.96 13.12 17.84
N VAL A 8 23.75 12.68 18.82
CA VAL A 8 24.22 13.53 19.91
C VAL A 8 25.46 14.23 19.39
N ALA A 9 25.44 15.56 19.32
CA ALA A 9 26.62 16.36 18.99
C ALA A 9 27.79 15.85 19.84
N VAL A 10 28.93 15.52 19.22
CA VAL A 10 30.12 15.15 19.99
C VAL A 10 30.46 16.39 20.82
N PRO A 11 30.42 16.31 22.15
CA PRO A 11 30.79 17.45 22.96
C PRO A 11 32.28 17.69 22.72
N THR A 12 32.58 18.73 21.96
CA THR A 12 33.93 19.25 21.79
C THR A 12 34.29 20.02 23.05
N THR A 13 34.53 19.33 24.18
CA THR A 13 35.31 19.83 25.33
C THR A 13 35.37 18.83 26.48
N SER A 14 36.51 18.85 27.18
CA SER A 14 36.74 18.21 28.48
C SER A 14 35.65 18.57 29.50
N TYR A 15 34.84 17.59 29.91
CA TYR A 15 33.92 17.76 31.02
C TYR A 15 34.67 18.04 32.33
N GLY A 16 34.22 19.04 33.10
CA GLY A 16 34.84 19.43 34.37
C GLY A 16 34.55 18.46 35.52
N SER A 17 33.45 17.72 35.44
CA SER A 17 32.98 16.80 36.49
C SER A 17 32.09 15.67 35.95
N LYS A 18 31.78 14.68 36.81
CA LYS A 18 30.83 13.60 36.50
C LYS A 18 29.41 14.16 36.34
N GLU A 19 29.06 15.13 37.14
CA GLU A 19 27.77 15.81 37.13
C GLU A 19 27.54 16.52 35.80
N ASP A 20 28.58 17.14 35.23
CA ASP A 20 28.49 17.79 33.90
C ASP A 20 28.16 16.77 32.80
N VAL A 21 28.78 15.58 32.84
CA VAL A 21 28.49 14.49 31.90
C VAL A 21 27.03 14.03 32.02
N ILE A 22 26.54 13.85 33.25
CA ILE A 22 25.16 13.40 33.50
C ILE A 22 24.16 14.44 33.02
N ASN A 23 24.39 15.71 33.33
CA ASN A 23 23.50 16.80 32.94
C ASN A 23 23.42 16.94 31.42
N GLU A 24 24.56 16.85 30.73
CA GLU A 24 24.61 16.90 29.26
C GLU A 24 23.89 15.69 28.63
N VAL A 25 24.10 14.50 29.17
CA VAL A 25 23.40 13.27 28.76
C VAL A 25 21.88 13.42 28.91
N LEU A 26 21.41 13.91 30.05
CA LEU A 26 19.98 14.10 30.32
C LEU A 26 19.37 15.19 29.44
N ALA A 27 20.08 16.29 29.22
CA ALA A 27 19.65 17.36 28.32
C ALA A 27 19.45 16.82 26.89
N ASN A 28 20.42 16.06 26.39
CA ASN A 28 20.33 15.44 25.06
C ASN A 28 19.17 14.42 24.97
N LEU A 29 18.94 13.61 26.00
CA LEU A 29 17.80 12.68 26.01
C LEU A 29 16.45 13.41 26.02
N SER A 30 16.35 14.50 26.79
CA SER A 30 15.12 15.29 26.89
C SER A 30 14.75 16.05 25.61
N ALA A 31 15.74 16.29 24.73
CA ALA A 31 15.53 16.96 23.45
C ALA A 31 14.99 16.02 22.36
N ILE A 32 14.98 14.69 22.58
CA ILE A 32 14.51 13.73 21.58
C ILE A 32 12.99 13.56 21.70
N PRO A 33 12.21 13.80 20.64
CA PRO A 33 10.77 13.58 20.65
C PRO A 33 10.42 12.15 21.08
N HIS A 34 9.35 12.01 21.86
CA HIS A 34 8.83 10.71 22.34
C HIS A 34 9.76 9.89 23.24
N VAL A 35 10.95 10.41 23.61
CA VAL A 35 11.81 9.80 24.61
C VAL A 35 11.47 10.36 26.00
N LYS A 36 11.26 9.46 26.97
CA LYS A 36 11.02 9.82 28.37
C LYS A 36 12.03 9.12 29.26
N THR A 37 12.62 9.87 30.20
CA THR A 37 13.44 9.28 31.26
C THR A 37 12.53 8.86 32.41
N ILE A 38 12.58 7.58 32.78
CA ILE A 38 11.82 7.05 33.91
C ILE A 38 12.65 7.29 35.19
N PRO A 39 12.17 8.09 36.15
CA PRO A 39 12.91 8.31 37.40
C PRO A 39 12.85 7.05 38.26
N LEU A 40 14.00 6.66 38.83
CA LEU A 40 14.04 5.62 39.84
C LEU A 40 13.30 6.09 41.10
N THR A 41 12.34 5.31 41.57
CA THR A 41 11.53 5.67 42.74
C THR A 41 12.20 5.17 44.03
N GLY A 42 12.00 5.92 45.12
CA GLY A 42 12.49 5.53 46.45
C GLY A 42 12.03 4.12 46.89
N PRO A 43 10.75 3.76 46.72
CA PRO A 43 10.27 2.41 47.00
C PRO A 43 11.00 1.31 46.20
N SER A 44 11.16 1.48 44.88
CA SER A 44 11.86 0.50 44.04
C SER A 44 13.34 0.39 44.38
N ALA A 45 14.00 1.51 44.74
CA ALA A 45 15.38 1.51 45.21
C ALA A 45 15.56 0.75 46.53
N VAL A 46 14.63 0.89 47.48
CA VAL A 46 14.65 0.14 48.75
C VAL A 46 14.49 -1.35 48.51
N GLU A 47 13.56 -1.77 47.65
CA GLU A 47 13.42 -3.19 47.30
C GLU A 47 14.63 -3.74 46.56
N GLY A 48 15.22 -2.99 45.62
CA GLY A 48 16.46 -3.37 44.96
C GLY A 48 17.62 -3.54 45.95
N LEU A 49 17.75 -2.65 46.93
CA LEU A 49 18.77 -2.78 47.98
C LEU A 49 18.54 -4.02 48.85
N LYS A 50 17.28 -4.32 49.21
CA LYS A 50 16.93 -5.55 49.93
C LYS A 50 17.32 -6.78 49.13
N ASP A 51 17.06 -6.79 47.83
CA ASP A 51 17.43 -7.91 46.97
C ASP A 51 18.95 -8.11 46.94
N GLN A 52 19.74 -7.04 46.83
CA GLN A 52 21.20 -7.14 46.88
C GLN A 52 21.71 -7.62 48.24
N VAL A 53 21.21 -7.08 49.35
CA VAL A 53 21.67 -7.45 50.70
C VAL A 53 21.31 -8.90 51.02
N LEU A 54 20.07 -9.30 50.73
CA LEU A 54 19.53 -10.63 51.01
C LEU A 54 19.83 -11.66 49.91
N GLN A 55 20.46 -11.24 48.80
CA GLN A 55 20.76 -12.07 47.63
C GLN A 55 19.51 -12.74 47.04
N ARG A 56 18.43 -11.97 46.88
CA ARG A 56 17.23 -12.40 46.15
C ARG A 56 17.46 -12.19 44.65
N LYS A 57 17.11 -13.17 43.82
CA LYS A 57 17.20 -13.02 42.36
C LYS A 57 16.46 -11.75 41.89
N PRO A 58 17.02 -10.98 40.93
CA PRO A 58 18.18 -11.29 40.08
C PRO A 58 19.55 -10.98 40.73
N ALA A 59 19.60 -10.51 41.99
CA ALA A 59 20.86 -10.16 42.64
C ALA A 59 21.80 -11.37 42.76
N LYS A 60 23.09 -11.11 42.55
CA LYS A 60 24.15 -12.13 42.54
C LYS A 60 25.43 -11.62 43.18
N THR A 61 26.29 -12.56 43.56
CA THR A 61 27.64 -12.25 44.02
C THR A 61 28.61 -12.35 42.84
N LYS A 62 29.30 -11.26 42.52
CA LYS A 62 30.26 -11.17 41.41
C LYS A 62 31.68 -11.17 41.95
N GLY A 63 32.53 -12.01 41.36
CA GLY A 63 33.93 -12.17 41.76
C GLY A 63 34.09 -12.89 43.10
N GLY A 64 35.31 -13.35 43.36
CA GLY A 64 35.67 -14.21 44.50
C GLY A 64 36.58 -15.32 44.02
N ALA A 65 37.86 -15.25 44.38
CA ALA A 65 38.78 -16.38 44.28
C ALA A 65 38.78 -17.11 45.64
N GLU A 66 39.29 -18.34 45.69
CA GLU A 66 39.44 -19.09 46.94
C GLU A 66 39.99 -18.19 48.06
N GLY A 67 39.19 -18.03 49.13
CA GLY A 67 39.55 -17.22 50.29
C GLY A 67 39.21 -15.72 50.25
N LYS A 68 38.58 -15.19 49.18
CA LYS A 68 38.09 -13.79 49.15
C LYS A 68 36.58 -13.70 48.93
N PRO A 69 35.82 -13.01 49.82
CA PRO A 69 34.39 -12.83 49.65
C PRO A 69 34.11 -11.98 48.40
N GLY A 70 33.13 -12.40 47.61
CA GLY A 70 32.69 -11.69 46.42
C GLY A 70 31.88 -10.43 46.71
N VAL A 71 31.64 -9.63 45.67
CA VAL A 71 30.86 -8.39 45.78
C VAL A 71 29.40 -8.68 45.44
N LYS A 72 28.49 -8.36 46.37
CA LYS A 72 27.04 -8.43 46.14
C LYS A 72 26.61 -7.34 45.15
N THR A 73 25.88 -7.71 44.11
CA THR A 73 25.43 -6.82 43.02
C THR A 73 23.96 -7.08 42.67
N GLY A 74 23.32 -6.17 41.93
CA GLY A 74 21.97 -6.33 41.38
C GLY A 74 20.90 -5.38 41.93
N ALA A 75 21.24 -4.46 42.84
CA ALA A 75 20.25 -3.51 43.37
C ALA A 75 19.68 -2.59 42.29
N SER A 76 20.54 -2.07 41.41
CA SER A 76 20.13 -1.17 40.33
C SER A 76 19.20 -1.89 39.34
N ASP A 77 19.59 -3.10 38.91
CA ASP A 77 18.83 -3.90 37.93
C ASP A 77 17.43 -4.21 38.44
N SER A 78 17.37 -4.60 39.71
CA SER A 78 16.12 -4.92 40.39
C SER A 78 15.22 -3.69 40.60
N ALA A 79 15.80 -2.51 40.82
CA ALA A 79 15.04 -1.28 41.05
C ALA A 79 14.41 -0.74 39.75
N TRP A 80 15.19 -0.61 38.66
CA TRP A 80 14.66 -0.02 37.42
C TRP A 80 13.59 -0.89 36.79
N LEU A 81 13.75 -2.22 36.84
CA LEU A 81 12.76 -3.16 36.32
C LEU A 81 11.41 -3.04 37.05
N ARG A 82 11.41 -2.78 38.36
CA ARG A 82 10.18 -2.53 39.12
C ARG A 82 9.52 -1.23 38.71
N ASP A 83 10.29 -0.16 38.50
CA ASP A 83 9.74 1.11 38.05
C ASP A 83 9.15 1.01 36.64
N VAL A 84 9.76 0.24 35.74
CA VAL A 84 9.16 -0.04 34.42
C VAL A 84 7.86 -0.84 34.55
N LEU A 85 7.83 -1.87 35.41
CA LEU A 85 6.63 -2.69 35.65
C LEU A 85 5.50 -1.95 36.36
N ASN A 86 5.78 -0.80 36.99
CA ASN A 86 4.75 0.06 37.57
C ASN A 86 4.05 0.92 36.51
N LEU A 87 4.60 1.04 35.30
CA LEU A 87 4.04 1.85 34.21
C LEU A 87 3.16 1.04 33.26
N THR A 88 3.48 -0.23 33.02
CA THR A 88 2.82 -1.05 32.00
C THR A 88 3.04 -2.55 32.26
N SER A 89 2.24 -3.38 31.61
CA SER A 89 2.35 -4.84 31.73
C SER A 89 3.51 -5.41 30.93
N PRO A 90 4.10 -6.56 31.29
CA PRO A 90 5.25 -7.12 30.56
C PRO A 90 5.04 -7.34 29.06
N GLY A 91 3.83 -7.68 28.64
CA GLY A 91 3.50 -7.94 27.23
C GLY A 91 3.53 -6.69 26.35
N GLU A 92 3.46 -5.51 26.94
CA GLU A 92 3.47 -4.21 26.25
C GLU A 92 4.88 -3.60 26.20
N ILE A 93 5.90 -4.33 26.65
CA ILE A 93 7.28 -3.83 26.77
C ILE A 93 8.19 -4.51 25.74
N LEU A 94 8.87 -3.68 24.95
CA LEU A 94 10.07 -4.06 24.21
C LEU A 94 11.31 -3.54 24.95
N ILE A 95 12.19 -4.46 25.38
CA ILE A 95 13.47 -4.13 26.00
C ILE A 95 14.58 -4.30 24.95
N VAL A 96 15.30 -3.21 24.69
CA VAL A 96 16.47 -3.22 23.80
C VAL A 96 17.74 -3.44 24.62
N GLY A 97 18.28 -4.66 24.57
CA GLY A 97 19.46 -5.03 25.33
C GLY A 97 19.86 -6.50 25.17
N ALA A 98 21.04 -6.84 25.67
CA ALA A 98 21.56 -8.22 25.73
C ALA A 98 21.71 -8.73 27.18
N ASP A 99 21.15 -7.99 28.14
CA ASP A 99 21.35 -8.26 29.55
C ASP A 99 20.48 -9.43 30.02
N ARG A 100 21.14 -10.55 30.32
CA ARG A 100 20.50 -11.77 30.82
C ARG A 100 19.91 -11.58 32.23
N ASP A 101 20.34 -10.57 32.96
CA ASP A 101 19.83 -10.28 34.30
C ASP A 101 18.37 -9.81 34.26
N VAL A 102 17.92 -9.26 33.12
CA VAL A 102 16.51 -8.94 32.86
C VAL A 102 15.67 -10.21 32.85
N SER A 103 16.00 -11.17 31.97
CA SER A 103 15.24 -12.43 31.89
C SER A 103 15.22 -13.17 33.22
N ALA A 104 16.36 -13.23 33.90
CA ALA A 104 16.47 -13.86 35.22
C ALA A 104 15.58 -13.19 36.29
N ALA A 105 15.35 -11.88 36.20
CA ALA A 105 14.46 -11.16 37.09
C ALA A 105 12.99 -11.52 36.84
N PHE A 106 12.56 -11.51 35.58
CA PHE A 106 11.19 -11.87 35.19
C PHE A 106 10.84 -13.31 35.58
N ASP A 107 11.76 -14.24 35.34
CA ASP A 107 11.63 -15.64 35.78
C ASP A 107 11.51 -15.74 37.30
N ALA A 108 12.38 -15.05 38.05
CA ALA A 108 12.38 -15.08 39.50
C ALA A 108 11.13 -14.45 40.14
N TRP A 109 10.53 -13.47 39.47
CA TRP A 109 9.31 -12.81 39.93
C TRP A 109 8.04 -13.47 39.41
N ASN A 110 8.16 -14.57 38.66
CA ASN A 110 7.05 -15.29 38.05
C ASN A 110 6.15 -14.35 37.19
N LYS A 111 6.78 -13.54 36.34
CA LYS A 111 6.12 -12.61 35.42
C LYS A 111 6.39 -13.02 33.96
N PRO A 112 5.46 -12.77 33.02
CA PRO A 112 5.70 -13.00 31.60
C PRO A 112 6.95 -12.26 31.14
N LEU A 113 7.76 -12.91 30.31
CA LEU A 113 8.96 -12.31 29.74
C LEU A 113 8.55 -11.23 28.73
N PRO A 114 9.03 -9.98 28.85
CA PRO A 114 8.82 -8.97 27.82
C PRO A 114 9.58 -9.35 26.55
N LEU A 115 9.27 -8.69 25.44
CA LEU A 115 10.02 -8.90 24.22
C LEU A 115 11.42 -8.30 24.41
N ILE A 116 12.45 -9.14 24.44
CA ILE A 116 13.84 -8.70 24.55
C ILE A 116 14.51 -8.85 23.19
N ARG A 117 15.09 -7.76 22.69
CA ARG A 117 15.81 -7.72 21.42
C ARG A 117 17.13 -7.00 21.59
N THR A 118 18.14 -7.50 20.89
CA THR A 118 19.40 -6.78 20.73
C THR A 118 19.19 -5.61 19.75
N LEU A 119 20.10 -4.63 19.78
CA LEU A 119 19.96 -3.42 18.96
C LEU A 119 19.86 -3.76 17.45
N ASP A 120 20.61 -4.75 16.99
CA ASP A 120 20.63 -5.27 15.61
C ASP A 120 19.34 -5.98 15.19
N LYS A 121 18.45 -6.29 16.14
CA LYS A 121 17.14 -6.89 15.89
C LYS A 121 16.00 -5.90 16.13
N LEU A 122 16.31 -4.67 16.52
CA LEU A 122 15.29 -3.68 16.83
C LEU A 122 14.48 -3.32 15.58
N ARG A 123 15.15 -2.98 14.47
CA ARG A 123 14.48 -2.59 13.23
C ARG A 123 13.59 -3.70 12.68
N PRO A 124 14.05 -4.95 12.50
CA PRO A 124 13.18 -6.05 12.09
C PRO A 124 12.00 -6.30 13.05
N THR A 125 12.17 -6.05 14.35
CA THR A 125 11.09 -6.24 15.33
C THR A 125 10.06 -5.11 15.27
N LEU A 126 10.48 -3.89 14.93
CA LEU A 126 9.58 -2.74 14.78
C LEU A 126 8.85 -2.74 13.43
N PHE A 127 9.43 -3.37 12.41
CA PHE A 127 8.93 -3.38 11.04
C PHE A 127 8.79 -4.83 10.53
N ASP A 128 8.07 -5.65 11.29
CA ASP A 128 7.75 -7.06 10.95
C ASP A 128 6.59 -7.14 9.94
N VAL A 129 6.66 -6.33 8.88
CA VAL A 129 5.71 -6.39 7.77
C VAL A 129 6.35 -7.24 6.68
N THR A 130 5.86 -8.47 6.55
CA THR A 130 6.11 -9.27 5.34
C THR A 130 5.35 -8.63 4.19
N VAL A 131 6.08 -8.12 3.21
CA VAL A 131 5.48 -7.72 1.95
C VAL A 131 5.20 -9.04 1.21
N ASP A 132 3.93 -9.40 1.08
CA ASP A 132 3.41 -10.44 0.19
C ASP A 132 2.51 -9.77 -0.87
N ASP A 133 2.04 -10.53 -1.87
CA ASP A 133 1.34 -9.95 -3.02
C ASP A 133 0.08 -9.16 -2.60
N GLY A 134 -0.66 -9.63 -1.58
CA GLY A 134 -1.84 -8.95 -1.06
C GLY A 134 -1.51 -7.64 -0.35
N HIS A 135 -0.55 -7.67 0.59
CA HIS A 135 -0.08 -6.44 1.24
C HIS A 135 0.48 -5.45 0.22
N ALA A 136 1.26 -5.93 -0.76
CA ALA A 136 1.85 -5.10 -1.81
C ALA A 136 0.77 -4.38 -2.62
N GLN A 137 -0.30 -5.07 -3.04
CA GLN A 137 -1.44 -4.45 -3.72
C GLN A 137 -2.01 -3.29 -2.92
N ALA A 138 -2.35 -3.50 -1.64
CA ALA A 138 -2.93 -2.46 -0.80
C ALA A 138 -1.96 -1.28 -0.58
N PHE A 139 -0.67 -1.54 -0.40
CA PHE A 139 0.33 -0.48 -0.28
C PHE A 139 0.49 0.32 -1.58
N ILE A 140 0.51 -0.36 -2.73
CA ILE A 140 0.59 0.27 -4.05
C ILE A 140 -0.60 1.19 -4.28
N VAL A 141 -1.82 0.69 -4.07
CA VAL A 141 -3.05 1.48 -4.20
C VAL A 141 -2.99 2.74 -3.35
N ARG A 142 -2.70 2.60 -2.05
CA ARG A 142 -2.59 3.74 -1.11
C ARG A 142 -1.52 4.74 -1.51
N HIS A 143 -0.39 4.24 -2.03
CA HIS A 143 0.72 5.09 -2.43
C HIS A 143 0.40 5.91 -3.68
N LEU A 144 -0.24 5.29 -4.68
CA LEU A 144 -0.62 5.93 -5.93
C LEU A 144 -1.81 6.88 -5.75
N MET A 145 -2.85 6.49 -5.01
CA MET A 145 -4.01 7.35 -4.76
C MET A 145 -3.63 8.67 -4.08
N ARG A 146 -2.65 8.67 -3.18
CA ARG A 146 -2.15 9.91 -2.54
C ARG A 146 -1.44 10.87 -3.49
N GLN A 147 -1.01 10.37 -4.65
CA GLN A 147 -0.30 11.14 -5.67
C GLN A 147 -1.21 11.53 -6.84
N LEU A 148 -2.46 11.09 -6.82
CA LEU A 148 -3.46 11.45 -7.83
C LEU A 148 -4.40 12.54 -7.30
N PRO A 149 -4.93 13.40 -8.19
CA PRO A 149 -4.61 13.52 -9.61
C PRO A 149 -3.19 14.09 -9.84
N ALA A 150 -2.55 13.68 -10.94
CA ALA A 150 -1.21 14.13 -11.33
C ALA A 150 -1.24 14.78 -12.73
N ASP A 151 -0.97 16.08 -12.81
CA ASP A 151 -0.79 16.77 -14.09
C ASP A 151 0.50 16.26 -14.74
N ALA A 152 0.44 15.82 -16.01
CA ALA A 152 1.39 14.89 -16.60
C ALA A 152 2.86 15.34 -16.56
N LEU A 153 3.70 14.44 -16.02
CA LEU A 153 5.08 14.14 -16.44
C LEU A 153 6.13 15.26 -16.45
N ASP A 154 5.88 16.46 -15.90
CA ASP A 154 6.97 17.40 -15.63
C ASP A 154 7.80 16.91 -14.44
N SER A 155 9.06 16.60 -14.72
CA SER A 155 10.08 15.93 -13.91
C SER A 155 10.49 16.63 -12.60
N ASP A 156 9.67 17.53 -12.05
CA ASP A 156 10.04 18.42 -10.95
C ASP A 156 9.76 17.83 -9.54
N GLY A 157 9.65 16.50 -9.45
CA GLY A 157 10.09 15.77 -8.26
C GLY A 157 9.03 15.43 -7.21
N THR A 158 7.74 15.40 -7.57
CA THR A 158 6.67 14.92 -6.66
C THR A 158 5.78 13.81 -7.21
N GLY A 159 5.85 13.52 -8.51
CA GLY A 159 5.08 12.45 -9.17
C GLY A 159 5.94 11.23 -9.46
N PHE A 160 5.37 10.03 -9.32
CA PHE A 160 6.00 8.78 -9.72
C PHE A 160 6.21 8.72 -11.25
N ASP A 161 7.26 8.04 -11.67
CA ASP A 161 7.60 7.87 -13.09
C ASP A 161 6.83 6.67 -13.67
N ILE A 162 6.00 6.93 -14.71
CA ILE A 162 5.29 5.90 -15.47
C ILE A 162 5.91 5.63 -16.85
N GLY A 163 7.09 6.20 -17.11
CA GLY A 163 7.78 6.08 -18.40
C GLY A 163 7.15 6.93 -19.49
N HIS A 164 7.63 6.73 -20.72
CA HIS A 164 7.08 7.42 -21.88
C HIS A 164 5.73 6.83 -22.27
N VAL A 165 4.70 7.67 -22.37
CA VAL A 165 3.37 7.22 -22.79
C VAL A 165 3.28 7.15 -24.31
N THR A 166 2.94 5.98 -24.83
CA THR A 166 2.83 5.68 -26.27
C THR A 166 1.42 5.23 -26.64
N GLY A 167 1.10 5.15 -27.94
CA GLY A 167 -0.13 4.53 -28.43
C GLY A 167 -1.33 5.45 -28.59
N LEU A 168 -1.37 6.61 -27.92
CA LEU A 168 -2.52 7.54 -27.98
C LEU A 168 -2.79 8.06 -29.41
N GLU A 169 -1.75 8.37 -30.18
CA GLU A 169 -1.90 8.80 -31.58
C GLU A 169 -2.60 7.75 -32.44
N THR A 170 -2.17 6.49 -32.30
CA THR A 170 -2.77 5.35 -33.01
C THR A 170 -4.21 5.14 -32.56
N ALA A 171 -4.49 5.26 -31.26
CA ALA A 171 -5.83 5.11 -30.71
C ALA A 171 -6.79 6.18 -31.25
N ILE A 172 -6.38 7.45 -31.29
CA ILE A 172 -7.18 8.55 -31.83
C ILE A 172 -7.40 8.39 -33.34
N THR A 173 -6.34 8.03 -34.08
CA THR A 173 -6.46 7.80 -35.53
C THR A 173 -7.50 6.73 -35.84
N ASN A 174 -7.41 5.58 -35.16
CA ASN A 174 -8.36 4.47 -35.33
C ASN A 174 -9.79 4.85 -34.92
N TRP A 175 -9.94 5.71 -33.91
CA TRP A 175 -11.26 6.17 -33.44
C TRP A 175 -11.94 7.10 -34.47
N THR A 176 -11.15 7.90 -35.20
CA THR A 176 -11.67 8.78 -36.26
C THR A 176 -11.79 8.12 -37.64
N ASP A 177 -11.18 6.95 -37.83
CA ASP A 177 -11.19 6.25 -39.11
C ASP A 177 -12.61 5.81 -39.50
N GLY A 178 -13.16 6.42 -40.55
CA GLY A 178 -14.47 6.04 -41.12
C GLY A 178 -15.63 6.99 -40.80
N ASP A 179 -15.41 8.06 -40.03
CA ASP A 179 -16.41 9.10 -39.76
C ASP A 179 -16.67 10.07 -40.95
N GLY A 180 -15.94 9.87 -42.06
CA GLY A 180 -16.02 10.68 -43.27
C GLY A 180 -15.22 11.98 -43.22
N SER A 181 -14.55 12.28 -42.09
CA SER A 181 -13.56 13.33 -41.97
C SER A 181 -12.19 12.82 -42.42
N SER A 182 -11.44 13.64 -43.16
CA SER A 182 -10.02 13.38 -43.40
C SER A 182 -9.25 14.03 -42.26
N LEU A 183 -9.20 13.35 -41.12
CA LEU A 183 -8.45 13.75 -39.94
C LEU A 183 -7.07 13.08 -39.94
N SER A 184 -6.02 13.85 -39.68
CA SER A 184 -4.66 13.33 -39.52
C SER A 184 -4.09 13.79 -38.19
N VAL A 185 -3.67 12.85 -37.35
CA VAL A 185 -3.05 13.14 -36.04
C VAL A 185 -1.56 13.37 -36.24
N TYR A 186 -1.04 14.49 -35.71
CA TYR A 186 0.39 14.86 -35.79
C TYR A 186 1.16 14.63 -34.49
N GLY A 187 0.44 14.61 -33.38
CA GLY A 187 0.98 14.50 -32.05
C GLY A 187 -0.14 14.25 -31.06
N ALA A 188 0.05 13.34 -30.12
CA ALA A 188 -0.85 13.18 -28.98
C ALA A 188 -0.09 12.93 -27.69
N SER A 189 -0.60 13.47 -26.59
CA SER A 189 0.01 13.35 -25.27
C SER A 189 -1.04 13.22 -24.19
N VAL A 190 -0.75 12.39 -23.18
CA VAL A 190 -1.49 12.39 -21.92
C VAL A 190 -1.12 13.66 -21.16
N THR A 191 -2.13 14.42 -20.74
CA THR A 191 -1.97 15.71 -20.07
C THR A 191 -2.15 15.59 -18.57
N ARG A 192 -2.87 14.58 -18.09
CA ARG A 192 -3.14 14.39 -16.66
C ARG A 192 -3.58 12.96 -16.34
N LEU A 193 -3.07 12.40 -15.26
CA LEU A 193 -3.64 11.22 -14.60
C LEU A 193 -4.70 11.68 -13.59
N VAL A 194 -5.91 11.15 -13.70
CA VAL A 194 -7.07 11.60 -12.94
C VAL A 194 -7.34 10.67 -11.76
N ALA A 195 -7.39 9.36 -12.00
CA ALA A 195 -7.75 8.35 -11.00
C ALA A 195 -7.04 7.02 -11.24
N LEU A 196 -6.97 6.20 -10.19
CA LEU A 196 -6.47 4.83 -10.26
C LEU A 196 -7.64 3.91 -10.60
N ALA A 197 -7.55 3.18 -11.71
CA ALA A 197 -8.61 2.30 -12.19
C ALA A 197 -8.31 0.81 -11.98
N GLY A 198 -7.06 0.45 -11.68
CA GLY A 198 -6.71 -0.95 -11.43
C GLY A 198 -5.26 -1.17 -11.04
N VAL A 199 -5.02 -2.23 -10.27
CA VAL A 199 -3.69 -2.74 -9.91
C VAL A 199 -3.76 -4.26 -9.95
N GLY A 200 -3.01 -4.89 -10.84
CA GLY A 200 -2.99 -6.35 -10.98
C GLY A 200 -1.61 -6.90 -11.31
N GLU A 201 -1.56 -8.21 -11.48
CA GLU A 201 -0.32 -8.95 -11.79
C GLU A 201 0.82 -8.63 -10.80
N VAL A 202 0.46 -8.42 -9.52
CA VAL A 202 1.44 -8.07 -8.50
C VAL A 202 2.30 -9.28 -8.19
N SER A 203 3.61 -9.10 -8.28
CA SER A 203 4.59 -10.11 -7.94
C SER A 203 5.74 -9.49 -7.18
N ILE A 204 6.23 -10.20 -6.16
CA ILE A 204 7.39 -9.76 -5.39
C ILE A 204 8.64 -10.48 -5.90
N ALA A 205 9.68 -9.69 -6.14
CA ALA A 205 10.99 -10.24 -6.48
C ALA A 205 11.49 -11.11 -5.31
N ASP A 206 11.61 -12.41 -5.54
CA ASP A 206 12.37 -13.29 -4.67
C ASP A 206 13.82 -12.80 -4.66
N MET A 207 14.18 -12.05 -3.62
CA MET A 207 15.58 -11.74 -3.36
C MET A 207 16.30 -13.07 -3.16
N PRO A 208 17.35 -13.39 -3.95
CA PRO A 208 18.08 -14.64 -3.78
C PRO A 208 18.56 -14.73 -2.33
N THR A 209 18.04 -15.71 -1.62
CA THR A 209 18.35 -16.01 -0.22
C THR A 209 19.83 -16.41 -0.02
N ASP A 210 20.58 -16.54 -1.10
CA ASP A 210 21.99 -16.95 -1.16
C ASP A 210 23.01 -15.90 -0.68
N ILE A 211 22.58 -14.72 -0.19
CA ILE A 211 23.48 -13.74 0.46
C ILE A 211 23.06 -13.40 1.89
N VAL A 212 22.27 -14.26 2.54
CA VAL A 212 22.36 -14.39 4.00
C VAL A 212 23.30 -15.55 4.28
N GLU A 213 24.56 -15.41 3.87
CA GLU A 213 25.60 -16.08 4.64
C GLU A 213 25.37 -15.63 6.09
N GLU A 214 25.10 -16.60 6.98
CA GLU A 214 25.53 -16.53 8.38
C GLU A 214 27.05 -16.37 8.39
N SER A 215 27.52 -15.23 7.87
CA SER A 215 28.87 -14.77 7.97
C SER A 215 29.05 -14.56 9.46
N LYS A 216 29.79 -15.49 10.09
CA LYS A 216 30.35 -15.36 11.44
C LYS A 216 30.62 -13.88 11.68
N PRO A 217 30.19 -13.29 12.82
CA PRO A 217 30.04 -11.86 12.96
C PRO A 217 31.36 -11.15 12.65
N ALA A 218 31.52 -10.74 11.38
CA ALA A 218 32.48 -9.73 11.01
C ALA A 218 32.06 -8.51 11.82
N HIS A 219 33.03 -7.86 12.46
CA HIS A 219 32.83 -6.75 13.38
C HIS A 219 31.83 -5.72 12.79
N ARG A 220 30.53 -5.88 13.12
CA ARG A 220 29.49 -4.98 12.62
C ARG A 220 29.70 -3.62 13.28
N PRO A 221 29.51 -2.50 12.55
CA PRO A 221 29.67 -1.18 13.11
C PRO A 221 28.80 -1.00 14.37
N PRO A 222 29.33 -0.44 15.47
CA PRO A 222 28.54 -0.20 16.68
C PRO A 222 27.43 0.83 16.42
N GLY A 223 26.16 0.42 16.50
CA GLY A 223 24.98 1.28 16.31
C GLY A 223 24.03 0.88 15.18
N ASP A 224 24.30 -0.24 14.51
CA ASP A 224 23.40 -0.84 13.53
C ASP A 224 22.10 -1.33 14.22
N LEU A 225 20.95 -0.83 13.74
CA LEU A 225 19.61 -1.22 14.23
C LEU A 225 19.11 -2.54 13.60
N GLY A 226 19.94 -3.13 12.74
CA GLY A 226 19.57 -4.19 11.82
C GLY A 226 19.49 -3.63 10.40
N SER A 227 19.73 -4.51 9.42
CA SER A 227 19.56 -4.18 8.01
C SER A 227 18.07 -3.95 7.72
N ALA A 228 17.78 -2.94 6.91
CA ALA A 228 16.42 -2.73 6.42
C ALA A 228 16.01 -3.90 5.52
N SER A 229 14.74 -4.29 5.61
CA SER A 229 14.16 -5.23 4.65
C SER A 229 13.93 -4.49 3.34
N HIS A 230 14.45 -5.04 2.24
CA HIS A 230 14.28 -4.48 0.91
C HIS A 230 13.57 -5.49 0.03
N ASN A 231 12.39 -5.13 -0.47
CA ASN A 231 11.64 -5.92 -1.42
C ASN A 231 11.29 -5.05 -2.63
N ILE A 232 11.16 -5.67 -3.79
CA ILE A 232 10.68 -5.00 -5.00
C ILE A 232 9.40 -5.72 -5.41
N ALA A 233 8.30 -4.99 -5.55
CA ALA A 233 7.09 -5.51 -6.16
C ALA A 233 6.95 -4.95 -7.57
N TYR A 234 6.58 -5.80 -8.52
CA TYR A 234 6.19 -5.40 -9.87
C TYR A 234 4.67 -5.46 -9.97
N ALA A 235 4.06 -4.51 -10.66
CA ALA A 235 2.62 -4.49 -10.88
C ALA A 235 2.27 -3.86 -12.24
N THR A 236 1.18 -4.35 -12.82
CA THR A 236 0.48 -3.67 -13.91
C THR A 236 -0.57 -2.73 -13.31
N VAL A 237 -0.48 -1.46 -13.68
CA VAL A 237 -1.33 -0.40 -13.12
C VAL A 237 -2.10 0.32 -14.22
N TYR A 238 -3.38 0.54 -13.97
CA TYR A 238 -4.30 1.23 -14.88
C TYR A 238 -4.72 2.56 -14.29
N PHE A 239 -4.55 3.65 -15.06
CA PHE A 239 -4.96 5.00 -14.68
C PHE A 239 -6.00 5.54 -15.64
N LEU A 240 -7.03 6.20 -15.10
CA LEU A 240 -7.89 7.09 -15.88
C LEU A 240 -7.13 8.40 -16.12
N ALA A 241 -7.19 8.90 -17.34
CA ALA A 241 -6.41 10.05 -17.77
C ALA A 241 -7.18 10.98 -18.71
N GLU A 242 -6.64 12.18 -18.85
CA GLU A 242 -6.96 13.15 -19.88
C GLU A 242 -5.78 13.22 -20.85
N GLY A 243 -6.08 13.53 -22.11
CA GLY A 243 -5.08 13.71 -23.16
C GLY A 243 -5.47 14.80 -24.12
N GLU A 244 -4.52 15.18 -24.95
CA GLU A 244 -4.72 16.10 -26.06
C GLU A 244 -4.06 15.57 -27.32
N ALA A 245 -4.61 15.95 -28.47
CA ALA A 245 -3.99 15.67 -29.75
C ALA A 245 -4.05 16.87 -30.68
N THR A 246 -2.95 17.12 -31.36
CA THR A 246 -2.89 18.04 -32.48
C THR A 246 -3.30 17.32 -33.74
N VAL A 247 -4.40 17.76 -34.33
CA VAL A 247 -4.99 17.15 -35.52
C VAL A 247 -5.05 18.16 -36.65
N GLN A 248 -5.01 17.65 -37.88
CA GLN A 248 -5.34 18.40 -39.07
C GLN A 248 -6.60 17.85 -39.70
N THR A 249 -7.54 18.73 -39.96
CA THR A 249 -8.81 18.38 -40.59
C THR A 249 -8.86 18.97 -42.00
N LEU A 250 -9.13 18.11 -42.98
CA LEU A 250 -9.37 18.49 -44.38
C LEU A 250 -10.88 18.47 -44.66
N TYR A 251 -11.51 19.63 -44.63
CA TYR A 251 -12.91 19.76 -45.01
C TYR A 251 -13.04 19.95 -46.53
N ASN A 252 -13.60 18.94 -47.22
CA ASN A 252 -14.13 19.03 -48.59
C ASN A 252 -13.25 19.81 -49.62
N GLY A 253 -11.93 19.60 -49.60
CA GLY A 253 -10.99 20.23 -50.54
C GLY A 253 -10.64 21.69 -50.24
N GLY A 254 -10.95 22.19 -49.04
CA GLY A 254 -10.47 23.46 -48.50
C GLY A 254 -9.04 23.38 -47.95
N ASP A 255 -8.55 24.53 -47.46
CA ASP A 255 -7.25 24.60 -46.79
C ASP A 255 -7.28 23.76 -45.49
N PRO A 256 -6.18 23.06 -45.16
CA PRO A 256 -6.12 22.27 -43.94
C PRO A 256 -6.19 23.17 -42.70
N GLU A 257 -7.07 22.83 -41.77
CA GLU A 257 -7.15 23.46 -40.46
C GLU A 257 -6.41 22.61 -39.43
N VAL A 258 -5.57 23.25 -38.60
CA VAL A 258 -4.87 22.59 -37.49
C VAL A 258 -5.55 23.00 -36.19
N SER A 259 -5.98 22.03 -35.40
CA SER A 259 -6.65 22.24 -34.13
C SER A 259 -6.09 21.30 -33.06
N VAL A 260 -6.34 21.64 -31.79
CA VAL A 260 -6.04 20.76 -30.65
C VAL A 260 -7.37 20.22 -30.13
N LEU A 261 -7.48 18.90 -30.08
CA LEU A 261 -8.62 18.19 -29.50
C LEU A 261 -8.25 17.70 -28.11
N SER A 262 -9.17 17.84 -27.16
CA SER A 262 -9.03 17.28 -25.82
C SER A 262 -9.82 15.98 -25.72
N PHE A 263 -9.23 15.00 -25.06
CA PHE A 263 -9.80 13.69 -24.80
C PHE A 263 -9.83 13.48 -23.29
N ASP A 264 -11.00 13.14 -22.76
CA ASP A 264 -11.26 12.96 -21.34
C ASP A 264 -11.61 11.50 -21.00
N ASN A 265 -11.36 10.59 -21.94
CA ASN A 265 -11.66 9.17 -21.88
C ASN A 265 -10.40 8.32 -22.15
N VAL A 266 -9.24 8.73 -21.65
CA VAL A 266 -7.97 8.01 -21.86
C VAL A 266 -7.74 7.00 -20.74
N LEU A 267 -7.31 5.78 -21.09
CA LEU A 267 -6.82 4.77 -20.15
C LEU A 267 -5.32 4.59 -20.37
N VAL A 268 -4.54 4.65 -19.29
CA VAL A 268 -3.09 4.45 -19.31
C VAL A 268 -2.76 3.16 -18.55
N ARG A 269 -2.17 2.20 -19.25
CA ARG A 269 -1.58 0.98 -18.67
C ARG A 269 -0.08 1.20 -18.50
N ALA A 270 0.43 1.04 -17.28
CA ALA A 270 1.85 1.15 -16.97
C ALA A 270 2.34 -0.09 -16.19
N GLU A 271 3.55 -0.54 -16.50
CA GLU A 271 4.24 -1.60 -15.76
C GLU A 271 5.26 -0.93 -14.83
N LEU A 272 5.03 -1.05 -13.52
CA LEU A 272 5.76 -0.30 -12.51
C LEU A 272 6.46 -1.23 -11.51
N SER A 273 7.62 -0.81 -11.02
CA SER A 273 8.27 -1.40 -9.85
C SER A 273 8.18 -0.49 -8.64
N PHE A 274 7.97 -1.11 -7.48
CA PHE A 274 7.78 -0.46 -6.19
C PHE A 274 8.84 -0.97 -5.22
N ASN A 275 9.74 -0.08 -4.81
CA ASN A 275 10.81 -0.39 -3.87
C ASN A 275 10.30 -0.23 -2.43
N PHE A 276 10.12 -1.35 -1.75
CA PHE A 276 9.78 -1.39 -0.34
C PHE A 276 11.04 -1.35 0.51
N THR A 277 11.07 -0.44 1.48
CA THR A 277 12.02 -0.45 2.60
C THR A 277 11.22 -0.57 3.89
N ASP A 278 11.39 -1.67 4.61
CA ASP A 278 10.67 -1.96 5.87
C ASP A 278 9.14 -1.82 5.74
N GLY A 279 8.57 -2.44 4.70
CA GLY A 279 7.14 -2.42 4.44
C GLY A 279 6.58 -1.10 3.90
N THR A 280 7.42 -0.10 3.62
CA THR A 280 6.99 1.19 3.06
C THR A 280 7.55 1.39 1.66
N ILE A 281 6.72 1.86 0.72
CA ILE A 281 7.16 2.23 -0.63
C ILE A 281 8.03 3.49 -0.54
N THR A 282 9.26 3.38 -1.03
CA THR A 282 10.28 4.45 -0.99
C THR A 282 10.64 4.99 -2.37
N ALA A 283 10.40 4.23 -3.42
CA ALA A 283 10.56 4.67 -4.80
C ALA A 283 9.61 3.88 -5.71
N VAL A 284 9.20 4.53 -6.79
CA VAL A 284 8.43 3.96 -7.89
C VAL A 284 9.20 4.24 -9.17
N ALA A 285 9.34 3.25 -10.03
CA ALA A 285 9.98 3.39 -11.32
C ALA A 285 9.17 2.68 -12.39
N SER A 286 9.25 3.17 -13.63
CA SER A 286 8.69 2.47 -14.77
C SER A 286 9.63 1.35 -15.22
N GLU A 287 9.04 0.20 -15.54
CA GLU A 287 9.75 -0.94 -16.14
C GLU A 287 9.72 -0.89 -17.68
N GLY A 288 8.96 0.04 -18.26
CA GLY A 288 8.85 0.19 -19.71
C GLY A 288 8.11 1.46 -20.15
N ASP A 289 7.67 1.45 -21.41
CA ASP A 289 6.78 2.49 -21.93
C ASP A 289 5.35 2.21 -21.48
N ALA A 290 4.65 3.23 -20.97
CA ALA A 290 3.23 3.15 -20.72
C ALA A 290 2.45 3.18 -22.04
N GLN A 291 1.29 2.53 -22.05
CA GLN A 291 0.40 2.47 -23.20
C GLN A 291 -0.88 3.25 -22.89
N ALA A 292 -1.22 4.19 -23.76
CA ALA A 292 -2.47 4.93 -23.72
C ALA A 292 -3.44 4.43 -24.79
N THR A 293 -4.67 4.20 -24.40
CA THR A 293 -5.80 3.86 -25.27
C THR A 293 -6.99 4.77 -24.97
N LEU A 294 -7.92 4.85 -25.91
CA LEU A 294 -9.21 5.50 -25.65
C LEU A 294 -10.19 4.45 -25.10
N VAL A 295 -10.86 4.79 -24.01
CA VAL A 295 -11.88 3.93 -23.43
C VAL A 295 -13.14 4.00 -24.27
N LYS A 296 -13.72 2.83 -24.54
CA LYS A 296 -14.98 2.70 -25.24
C LYS A 296 -16.13 3.16 -24.34
N GLY A 297 -16.89 4.14 -24.83
CA GLY A 297 -18.20 4.50 -24.27
C GLY A 297 -19.35 3.69 -24.85
N SER A 298 -19.07 2.88 -25.87
CA SER A 298 -20.07 2.18 -26.68
C SER A 298 -19.56 0.80 -27.12
N TYR A 299 -20.49 -0.11 -27.38
CA TYR A 299 -20.21 -1.50 -27.75
C TYR A 299 -21.11 -1.96 -28.90
N ASP A 300 -20.66 -2.97 -29.64
CA ASP A 300 -21.42 -3.53 -30.76
C ASP A 300 -22.70 -4.25 -30.31
N ASP A 301 -22.65 -4.87 -29.13
CA ASP A 301 -23.77 -5.52 -28.45
C ASP A 301 -23.68 -5.34 -26.92
N ASP A 302 -24.77 -5.61 -26.22
CA ASP A 302 -24.87 -5.43 -24.78
C ASP A 302 -24.10 -6.48 -23.96
N ASP A 303 -23.84 -7.67 -24.54
CA ASP A 303 -23.00 -8.71 -23.93
C ASP A 303 -21.52 -8.26 -23.91
N ALA A 304 -21.04 -7.63 -25.00
CA ALA A 304 -19.71 -7.07 -25.09
C ALA A 304 -19.48 -5.95 -24.08
N ALA A 305 -20.52 -5.15 -23.78
CA ALA A 305 -20.47 -4.13 -22.72
C ALA A 305 -20.29 -4.76 -21.33
N LEU A 306 -21.00 -5.86 -21.03
CA LEU A 306 -20.84 -6.60 -19.77
C LEU A 306 -19.45 -7.24 -19.65
N HIS A 307 -18.95 -7.85 -20.72
CA HIS A 307 -17.60 -8.42 -20.73
C HIS A 307 -16.51 -7.36 -20.56
N GLY A 308 -16.68 -6.17 -21.15
CA GLY A 308 -15.78 -5.04 -20.92
C GLY A 308 -15.78 -4.56 -19.47
N LEU A 309 -16.94 -4.60 -18.79
CA LEU A 309 -17.03 -4.31 -17.37
C LEU A 309 -16.34 -5.38 -16.51
N ASP A 310 -16.56 -6.67 -16.78
CA ASP A 310 -15.89 -7.76 -16.05
C ASP A 310 -14.38 -7.70 -16.20
N GLU A 311 -13.90 -7.41 -17.41
CA GLU A 311 -12.47 -7.16 -17.66
C GLU A 311 -11.97 -6.02 -16.78
N ALA A 312 -12.67 -4.88 -16.74
CA ALA A 312 -12.27 -3.73 -15.94
C ALA A 312 -12.29 -4.03 -14.43
N LEU A 313 -13.32 -4.73 -13.93
CA LEU A 313 -13.45 -5.12 -12.52
C LEU A 313 -12.39 -6.13 -12.08
N SER A 314 -11.90 -6.98 -12.99
CA SER A 314 -10.84 -7.96 -12.68
C SER A 314 -9.51 -7.31 -12.24
N TRP A 315 -9.35 -6.00 -12.49
CA TRP A 315 -8.19 -5.22 -12.07
C TRP A 315 -8.37 -4.50 -10.72
N VAL A 316 -9.52 -4.65 -10.06
CA VAL A 316 -9.71 -4.16 -8.69
C VAL A 316 -9.07 -5.15 -7.72
N PRO A 317 -8.08 -4.73 -6.90
CA PRO A 317 -7.40 -5.65 -5.99
C PRO A 317 -8.35 -6.34 -5.02
N GLY A 318 -8.30 -7.66 -4.98
CA GLY A 318 -9.09 -8.48 -4.06
C GLY A 318 -10.59 -8.55 -4.37
N LEU A 319 -11.07 -8.06 -5.53
CA LEU A 319 -12.47 -8.17 -5.91
C LEU A 319 -12.70 -9.37 -6.84
N ASP A 320 -13.42 -10.38 -6.35
CA ASP A 320 -13.83 -11.55 -7.15
C ASP A 320 -15.31 -11.41 -7.58
N LEU A 321 -15.63 -10.42 -8.41
CA LEU A 321 -17.00 -10.13 -8.87
C LEU A 321 -17.13 -10.33 -10.38
N GLU A 322 -18.08 -11.17 -10.81
CA GLU A 322 -18.36 -11.46 -12.22
C GLU A 322 -19.81 -11.06 -12.54
N ILE A 323 -19.99 -9.93 -13.21
CA ILE A 323 -21.29 -9.33 -13.53
C ILE A 323 -21.98 -10.04 -14.69
N ALA A 324 -21.25 -10.47 -15.73
CA ALA A 324 -21.87 -11.17 -16.86
C ALA A 324 -22.56 -12.47 -16.43
N SER A 325 -22.10 -13.09 -15.34
CA SER A 325 -22.74 -14.28 -14.77
C SER A 325 -24.17 -14.01 -14.26
N LEU A 326 -24.48 -12.78 -13.84
CA LEU A 326 -25.78 -12.39 -13.28
C LEU A 326 -26.92 -12.48 -14.30
N ARG A 327 -26.59 -12.33 -15.59
CA ARG A 327 -27.55 -12.51 -16.70
C ARG A 327 -28.14 -13.93 -16.74
N TYR A 328 -27.41 -14.94 -16.24
CA TYR A 328 -27.77 -16.35 -16.43
C TYR A 328 -28.11 -17.10 -15.13
N SER A 329 -27.63 -16.65 -13.98
CA SER A 329 -27.74 -17.40 -12.71
C SER A 329 -28.64 -16.70 -11.69
N GLU A 330 -28.32 -15.46 -11.33
CA GLU A 330 -28.92 -14.68 -10.25
C GLU A 330 -28.94 -13.20 -10.62
N THR A 331 -30.01 -12.46 -10.30
CA THR A 331 -30.10 -11.01 -10.60
C THR A 331 -29.27 -10.14 -9.65
N GLU A 332 -28.67 -10.74 -8.62
CA GLU A 332 -27.90 -10.03 -7.60
C GLU A 332 -26.72 -10.91 -7.15
N SER A 333 -25.56 -10.30 -6.90
CA SER A 333 -24.42 -10.94 -6.24
C SER A 333 -23.83 -10.02 -5.19
N SER A 334 -23.17 -10.62 -4.19
CA SER A 334 -22.48 -9.85 -3.19
C SER A 334 -21.19 -10.54 -2.76
N VAL A 335 -20.08 -9.80 -2.86
CA VAL A 335 -18.72 -10.29 -2.69
C VAL A 335 -17.98 -9.38 -1.72
N GLN A 336 -17.21 -10.00 -0.82
CA GLN A 336 -16.30 -9.28 0.06
C GLN A 336 -15.01 -8.95 -0.70
N VAL A 337 -14.54 -7.71 -0.64
CA VAL A 337 -13.19 -7.40 -1.15
C VAL A 337 -12.17 -8.04 -0.23
N HIS A 338 -11.33 -8.92 -0.76
CA HIS A 338 -10.32 -9.64 0.01
C HIS A 338 -9.38 -8.69 0.72
N GLY A 339 -9.19 -8.94 2.01
CA GLY A 339 -8.30 -8.17 2.87
C GLY A 339 -8.92 -6.94 3.52
N VAL A 340 -10.13 -6.51 3.15
CA VAL A 340 -10.84 -5.39 3.80
C VAL A 340 -12.25 -5.80 4.22
N SER A 341 -12.89 -5.03 5.10
CA SER A 341 -14.28 -5.24 5.53
C SER A 341 -15.33 -4.67 4.55
N THR A 342 -14.90 -4.06 3.44
CA THR A 342 -15.83 -3.54 2.42
C THR A 342 -16.43 -4.66 1.56
N LYS A 343 -17.76 -4.68 1.47
CA LYS A 343 -18.52 -5.62 0.65
C LYS A 343 -19.12 -4.90 -0.55
N VAL A 344 -19.01 -5.50 -1.72
CA VAL A 344 -19.61 -5.00 -2.96
C VAL A 344 -20.85 -5.83 -3.24
N ARG A 345 -21.98 -5.18 -3.48
CA ARG A 345 -23.21 -5.80 -3.93
C ARG A 345 -23.57 -5.26 -5.30
N ALA A 346 -23.92 -6.15 -6.22
CA ALA A 346 -24.27 -5.85 -7.59
C ALA A 346 -25.67 -6.38 -7.89
N ALA A 347 -26.55 -5.56 -8.45
CA ALA A 347 -27.87 -5.97 -8.92
C ALA A 347 -28.05 -5.60 -10.40
N LEU A 348 -28.29 -6.59 -11.25
CA LEU A 348 -28.46 -6.43 -12.69
C LEU A 348 -29.94 -6.55 -13.06
N THR A 349 -30.47 -5.53 -13.73
CA THR A 349 -31.83 -5.48 -14.26
C THR A 349 -31.79 -5.40 -15.77
N GLU A 350 -32.46 -6.33 -16.45
CA GLU A 350 -32.50 -6.38 -17.92
C GLU A 350 -33.83 -5.85 -18.48
N SER A 351 -33.76 -5.14 -19.59
CA SER A 351 -34.94 -4.69 -20.35
C SER A 351 -34.67 -4.70 -21.85
N GLU A 352 -35.44 -5.46 -22.63
CA GLU A 352 -35.41 -5.55 -24.12
C GLU A 352 -34.16 -5.00 -24.86
N GLY A 353 -32.98 -5.62 -24.64
CA GLY A 353 -31.73 -5.20 -25.30
C GLY A 353 -31.03 -4.02 -24.62
N ALA A 354 -31.22 -3.85 -23.33
CA ALA A 354 -30.56 -2.90 -22.46
C ALA A 354 -30.44 -3.51 -21.06
N TRP A 355 -29.52 -3.00 -20.27
CA TRP A 355 -29.39 -3.40 -18.87
C TRP A 355 -29.00 -2.23 -17.99
N GLU A 356 -29.43 -2.30 -16.74
CA GLU A 356 -29.08 -1.40 -15.65
C GLU A 356 -28.42 -2.21 -14.55
N LEU A 357 -27.30 -1.71 -14.04
CA LEU A 357 -26.51 -2.30 -12.97
C LEU A 357 -26.46 -1.30 -11.82
N GLU A 358 -26.94 -1.71 -10.66
CA GLU A 358 -26.76 -0.99 -9.39
C GLU A 358 -25.62 -1.66 -8.61
N LEU A 359 -24.60 -0.88 -8.25
CA LEU A 359 -23.49 -1.30 -7.40
C LEU A 359 -23.57 -0.55 -6.07
N ILE A 360 -23.51 -1.30 -4.97
CA ILE A 360 -23.56 -0.78 -3.61
C ILE A 360 -22.31 -1.22 -2.87
N LEU A 361 -21.60 -0.26 -2.26
CA LEU A 361 -20.53 -0.54 -1.31
C LEU A 361 -21.07 -0.44 0.12
N GLU A 362 -20.96 -1.55 0.84
CA GLU A 362 -21.32 -1.67 2.25
C GLU A 362 -20.03 -1.69 3.08
N HIS A 363 -19.89 -0.74 3.99
CA HIS A 363 -18.78 -0.70 4.95
C HIS A 363 -19.32 -1.08 6.34
N GLU A 364 -18.72 -2.07 7.01
CA GLU A 364 -19.22 -2.60 8.30
C GLU A 364 -19.41 -1.53 9.39
N GLU A 365 -18.63 -0.44 9.35
CA GLU A 365 -18.65 0.63 10.36
C GLU A 365 -19.44 1.88 9.93
N SER A 366 -19.99 1.92 8.71
CA SER A 366 -20.72 3.06 8.18
C SER A 366 -22.18 2.72 7.87
N GLU A 367 -23.10 3.60 8.28
CA GLU A 367 -24.50 3.53 7.84
C GLU A 367 -24.73 4.22 6.47
N GLU A 368 -23.72 4.91 5.93
CA GLU A 368 -23.78 5.52 4.61
C GLU A 368 -23.48 4.46 3.54
N LEU A 369 -24.46 4.26 2.65
CA LEU A 369 -24.34 3.42 1.46
C LEU A 369 -23.84 4.27 0.30
N GLU A 370 -22.76 3.84 -0.32
CA GLU A 370 -22.25 4.42 -1.55
C GLU A 370 -22.85 3.63 -2.72
N VAL A 371 -23.54 4.32 -3.63
CA VAL A 371 -24.28 3.72 -4.74
C VAL A 371 -23.74 4.26 -6.06
N LEU A 372 -23.53 3.35 -7.01
CA LEU A 372 -23.19 3.64 -8.39
C LEU A 372 -24.18 2.95 -9.31
N ASP A 373 -24.72 3.72 -10.25
CA ASP A 373 -25.59 3.21 -11.32
C ASP A 373 -24.81 3.18 -12.63
N MET A 374 -24.95 2.08 -13.37
CA MET A 374 -24.42 1.94 -14.71
C MET A 374 -25.54 1.43 -15.63
N ALA A 375 -25.69 2.03 -16.79
CA ALA A 375 -26.70 1.62 -17.75
C ALA A 375 -26.09 1.44 -19.14
N CYS A 376 -26.47 0.36 -19.80
CA CYS A 376 -26.17 0.08 -21.19
C CYS A 376 -27.45 0.18 -22.00
N ASN A 377 -27.54 1.20 -22.84
CA ASN A 377 -28.75 1.53 -23.60
C ASN A 377 -28.52 1.35 -25.10
N TYR A 378 -29.49 0.74 -25.76
CA TYR A 378 -29.51 0.64 -27.20
C TYR A 378 -29.68 2.03 -27.85
N ASN A 379 -28.73 2.41 -28.71
CA ASN A 379 -28.78 3.65 -29.48
C ASN A 379 -29.46 3.42 -30.84
N PRO A 380 -30.69 3.93 -31.06
CA PRO A 380 -31.40 3.74 -32.31
C PRO A 380 -30.78 4.48 -33.50
N ASP A 381 -29.96 5.50 -33.25
CA ASP A 381 -29.29 6.30 -34.28
C ASP A 381 -28.06 5.58 -34.87
N SER A 382 -27.68 4.42 -34.31
CA SER A 382 -26.64 3.53 -34.85
C SER A 382 -26.99 2.91 -36.22
N TRP A 383 -28.24 3.00 -36.68
CA TRP A 383 -28.66 2.43 -37.98
C TRP A 383 -28.25 3.28 -39.18
N TRP A 384 -27.52 2.68 -40.11
CA TRP A 384 -27.22 3.29 -41.41
C TRP A 384 -28.24 2.85 -42.45
N GLY A 385 -28.94 3.80 -43.08
CA GLY A 385 -30.03 3.51 -44.04
C GLY A 385 -31.40 3.24 -43.40
N GLY A 386 -31.52 3.42 -42.08
CA GLY A 386 -32.76 3.29 -41.31
C GLY A 386 -33.10 1.85 -40.88
N ARG A 387 -33.90 1.71 -39.82
CA ARG A 387 -34.14 0.43 -39.11
C ARG A 387 -34.75 -0.71 -39.94
N ARG A 388 -35.38 -0.42 -41.09
CA ARG A 388 -36.08 -1.45 -41.91
C ARG A 388 -35.23 -2.02 -43.05
N ASP A 389 -34.44 -1.17 -43.69
CA ASP A 389 -33.72 -1.50 -44.93
C ASP A 389 -32.20 -1.25 -44.82
N GLY A 390 -31.75 -0.81 -43.64
CA GLY A 390 -30.37 -0.49 -43.32
C GLY A 390 -29.59 -1.64 -42.69
N PHE A 391 -28.42 -1.32 -42.17
CA PHE A 391 -27.64 -2.19 -41.28
C PHE A 391 -27.27 -1.42 -40.02
N GLN A 392 -27.08 -2.15 -38.92
CA GLN A 392 -26.60 -1.58 -37.67
C GLN A 392 -25.11 -1.28 -37.82
N GLY A 393 -24.71 -0.03 -37.55
CA GLY A 393 -23.32 0.36 -37.44
C GLY A 393 -22.65 -0.26 -36.20
N PRO A 394 -21.32 -0.17 -36.09
CA PRO A 394 -20.62 -0.50 -34.85
C PRO A 394 -21.12 0.40 -33.70
N ASP A 395 -20.79 0.04 -32.46
CA ASP A 395 -21.00 0.91 -31.29
C ASP A 395 -22.48 1.25 -31.00
N ALA A 396 -23.38 0.28 -31.17
CA ALA A 396 -24.82 0.50 -31.04
C ALA A 396 -25.36 0.54 -29.60
N TYR A 397 -24.52 0.23 -28.60
CA TYR A 397 -24.92 0.12 -27.20
C TYR A 397 -24.06 1.06 -26.36
N ASP A 398 -24.66 2.16 -25.92
CA ASP A 398 -24.00 3.21 -25.16
C ASP A 398 -24.01 2.89 -23.66
N VAL A 399 -22.83 2.98 -23.04
CA VAL A 399 -22.64 2.79 -21.61
C VAL A 399 -22.54 4.15 -20.93
N SER A 400 -23.33 4.30 -19.87
CA SER A 400 -23.31 5.47 -19.00
C SER A 400 -23.10 5.02 -17.55
N VAL A 401 -22.32 5.80 -16.80
CA VAL A 401 -22.05 5.57 -15.38
C VAL A 401 -22.42 6.84 -14.62
N SER A 402 -23.12 6.69 -13.49
CA SER A 402 -23.47 7.81 -12.62
C SER A 402 -23.32 7.43 -11.16
N ALA A 403 -22.51 8.20 -10.44
CA ALA A 403 -22.41 8.17 -8.99
C ALA A 403 -21.88 9.53 -8.47
N LEU A 404 -21.94 9.74 -7.17
CA LEU A 404 -21.30 10.91 -6.55
C LEU A 404 -19.77 10.80 -6.69
N GLY A 405 -19.15 11.78 -7.34
CA GLY A 405 -17.68 11.86 -7.47
C GLY A 405 -17.09 11.12 -8.67
N VAL A 406 -17.91 10.48 -9.52
CA VAL A 406 -17.47 9.83 -10.76
C VAL A 406 -17.36 10.85 -11.90
N MET A 407 -16.33 10.70 -12.73
CA MET A 407 -16.08 11.57 -13.90
C MET A 407 -17.08 11.31 -15.04
N ALA A 408 -17.58 10.07 -15.15
CA ALA A 408 -18.60 9.62 -16.11
C ALA A 408 -18.18 9.82 -17.58
N ARG A 409 -16.90 9.61 -17.85
CA ARG A 409 -16.24 9.85 -19.15
C ARG A 409 -15.39 8.66 -19.60
N HIS A 410 -15.08 7.73 -18.70
CA HIS A 410 -14.23 6.57 -18.95
C HIS A 410 -15.06 5.28 -19.06
N GLY A 411 -16.35 5.37 -19.37
CA GLY A 411 -17.22 4.22 -19.61
C GLY A 411 -17.17 3.20 -18.47
N ALA A 412 -17.03 1.92 -18.80
CA ALA A 412 -16.96 0.84 -17.79
C ALA A 412 -15.77 0.98 -16.81
N TRP A 413 -14.69 1.69 -17.19
CA TRP A 413 -13.52 1.89 -16.33
C TRP A 413 -13.73 2.94 -15.22
N ASP A 414 -14.80 3.73 -15.28
CA ASP A 414 -15.21 4.58 -14.15
C ASP A 414 -15.62 3.73 -12.93
N VAL A 415 -16.14 2.52 -13.16
CA VAL A 415 -16.61 1.62 -12.10
C VAL A 415 -15.48 1.12 -11.18
N PRO A 416 -14.41 0.46 -11.69
CA PRO A 416 -13.34 0.01 -10.83
C PRO A 416 -12.59 1.18 -10.17
N ALA A 417 -12.47 2.34 -10.84
CA ALA A 417 -11.88 3.53 -10.25
C ALA A 417 -12.70 4.04 -9.05
N TRP A 418 -14.03 4.04 -9.16
CA TRP A 418 -14.93 4.37 -8.05
C TRP A 418 -14.82 3.38 -6.88
N ILE A 419 -14.77 2.06 -7.15
CA ILE A 419 -14.60 1.06 -6.09
C ILE A 419 -13.27 1.28 -5.37
N ILE A 420 -12.17 1.46 -6.10
CA ILE A 420 -10.83 1.67 -5.53
C ILE A 420 -10.79 2.94 -4.67
N ASP A 421 -11.45 4.03 -5.10
CA ASP A 421 -11.51 5.28 -4.34
C ASP A 421 -12.21 5.14 -2.98
N LYS A 422 -13.25 4.29 -2.92
CA LYS A 422 -14.12 4.15 -1.76
C LYS A 422 -13.70 3.07 -0.77
N VAL A 423 -12.89 2.10 -1.19
CA VAL A 423 -12.39 1.04 -0.29
C VAL A 423 -11.38 1.60 0.72
N ASP A 424 -11.54 1.25 2.00
CA ASP A 424 -10.58 1.63 3.05
C ASP A 424 -9.34 0.73 3.07
N TRP A 425 -8.44 0.96 2.11
CA TRP A 425 -7.14 0.28 2.06
C TRP A 425 -6.30 0.50 3.32
N ALA A 426 -6.57 1.61 4.05
CA ALA A 426 -6.73 1.65 5.51
C ALA A 426 -6.38 0.40 6.31
N ALA A 427 -7.42 -0.43 6.34
CA ALA A 427 -7.68 -1.55 7.20
C ALA A 427 -7.32 -2.87 6.53
N PHE A 428 -6.56 -2.83 5.43
CA PHE A 428 -6.18 -4.04 4.73
C PHE A 428 -5.37 -4.98 5.64
N ASP A 429 -5.88 -6.18 5.86
CA ASP A 429 -5.28 -7.25 6.65
C ASP A 429 -5.16 -8.51 5.78
N VAL A 430 -3.97 -9.10 5.71
CA VAL A 430 -3.83 -10.35 4.94
C VAL A 430 -4.39 -11.51 5.74
N PRO A 431 -5.26 -12.35 5.12
CA PRO A 431 -5.71 -13.56 5.78
C PRO A 431 -4.49 -14.39 6.18
N SER A 432 -4.34 -14.62 7.49
CA SER A 432 -3.25 -15.45 8.03
C SER A 432 -3.19 -16.76 7.27
N PRO A 433 -2.01 -17.22 6.80
CA PRO A 433 -1.91 -18.49 6.11
C PRO A 433 -2.47 -19.60 7.01
N PRO A 434 -3.19 -20.58 6.45
CA PRO A 434 -3.76 -21.65 7.24
C PRO A 434 -2.66 -22.31 8.08
N GLN A 435 -2.83 -22.28 9.40
CA GLN A 435 -1.88 -22.91 10.31
C GLN A 435 -1.66 -24.34 9.85
N GLN A 436 -0.41 -24.67 9.47
CA GLN A 436 -0.06 -26.05 9.17
C GLN A 436 -0.48 -26.92 10.37
N PRO A 437 -1.21 -28.02 10.16
CA PRO A 437 -1.58 -28.91 11.24
C PRO A 437 -0.30 -29.33 11.95
N GLY A 438 -0.23 -29.04 13.25
CA GLY A 438 0.92 -29.37 14.07
C GLY A 438 1.28 -30.85 13.94
N PRO A 439 2.55 -31.21 14.10
CA PRO A 439 2.99 -32.60 13.94
C PRO A 439 2.12 -33.52 14.79
N LEU A 440 1.54 -34.52 14.13
CA LEU A 440 0.85 -35.62 14.79
C LEU A 440 1.81 -36.20 15.83
N ASN A 441 1.47 -36.05 17.10
CA ASN A 441 2.11 -36.79 18.17
C ASN A 441 1.71 -38.26 18.00
N ASP A 442 2.59 -39.04 17.38
CA ASP A 442 2.54 -40.49 17.44
C ASP A 442 2.77 -40.90 18.90
N GLY A 443 1.69 -41.36 19.54
CA GLY A 443 1.69 -41.96 20.87
C GLY A 443 1.99 -43.44 20.87
#